data_AF-A0AAN8KJE5-F1
#
_entry.id   AF-A0AAN8KJE5-F1
#
_cell.length_a   1.000
_cell.length_b   1.000
_cell.length_c   1.000
_cell.angle_alpha   90.00
_cell.angle_beta   90.00
_cell.angle_gamma   90.00
#
_symmetry.space_group_name_H-M   'P 1'
#
loop_
_entity.id
_entity.type
_entity.pdbx_description
1 polymer ?
#
loop_
_entity_poly.entity_id
_entity_poly.type
_entity_poly.pdbx_seq_one_letter_code
_entity_poly.pdbx_strand_id
1 'polypeptide(L)'
;MGKPTSESRKRKNSSTSSDGFSPANLKPAKATVKSLRPATKKNKINLPNVDNSMTEGSEYSLETIMQEIKLNRLTMDNIKNEIVKSVEDQLLKLQLEIQNLKDENITLKNLLEGRSEIERRLQSELEDAKGIAAVATKRVNDLEQWTRRSSIRIYGIADKEPTEDFNDSINLAIKVFKSIGIEIQPHHIDIAHRLGKFQHKKPGHHCEISLP
;
A
#
# COMPACT_ATOMS: atom_id res chain seq x y z
N MET A 1 -2.53 6.83 62.98
CA MET A 1 -2.06 5.44 62.76
C MET A 1 -3.14 4.70 61.99
N GLY A 2 -2.89 4.42 60.71
CA GLY A 2 -3.84 3.75 59.79
C GLY A 2 -3.31 3.88 58.37
N LYS A 3 -2.85 2.78 57.80
CA LYS A 3 -2.06 2.68 56.56
C LYS A 3 -2.84 3.16 55.31
N PRO A 4 -2.20 3.81 54.33
CA PRO A 4 -2.74 3.87 52.97
C PRO A 4 -2.30 2.63 52.18
N THR A 5 -3.28 1.91 51.64
CA THR A 5 -3.15 0.82 50.68
C THR A 5 -2.66 1.35 49.34
N SER A 6 -1.52 0.85 48.88
CA SER A 6 -0.92 1.13 47.57
C SER A 6 -1.70 0.40 46.47
N GLU A 7 -2.47 1.14 45.68
CA GLU A 7 -3.15 0.60 44.50
C GLU A 7 -2.20 0.71 43.28
N SER A 8 -1.51 -0.40 43.00
CA SER A 8 -0.60 -0.56 41.88
C SER A 8 -1.35 -0.65 40.55
N ARG A 9 -1.45 0.46 39.81
CA ARG A 9 -1.92 0.43 38.41
C ARG A 9 -0.86 -0.22 37.52
N LYS A 10 -1.07 -1.50 37.19
CA LYS A 10 -0.43 -2.22 36.09
C LYS A 10 -0.61 -1.44 34.79
N ARG A 11 0.47 -0.84 34.28
CA ARG A 11 0.55 -0.37 32.89
C ARG A 11 0.58 -1.60 31.98
N LYS A 12 -0.47 -1.80 31.18
CA LYS A 12 -0.47 -2.71 30.05
C LYS A 12 0.46 -2.12 28.98
N ASN A 13 1.64 -2.70 28.83
CA ASN A 13 2.48 -2.49 27.66
C ASN A 13 1.76 -3.11 26.45
N SER A 14 1.18 -2.27 25.59
CA SER A 14 0.74 -2.69 24.26
C SER A 14 1.97 -2.66 23.34
N SER A 15 2.67 -3.79 23.28
CA SER A 15 3.58 -4.12 22.21
C SER A 15 2.75 -4.35 20.94
N THR A 16 2.59 -3.31 20.12
CA THR A 16 2.17 -3.50 18.72
C THR A 16 3.37 -4.01 17.95
N SER A 17 3.33 -5.33 17.77
CA SER A 17 3.99 -6.13 16.75
C SER A 17 4.61 -5.33 15.61
N SER A 18 5.94 -5.32 15.57
CA SER A 18 6.69 -5.24 14.33
C SER A 18 6.34 -6.49 13.50
N ASP A 19 5.37 -6.35 12.59
CA ASP A 19 5.11 -7.35 11.57
C ASP A 19 6.34 -7.38 10.64
N GLY A 20 7.27 -8.27 10.98
CA GLY A 20 8.35 -8.67 10.11
C GLY A 20 7.75 -9.29 8.86
N PHE A 21 7.82 -8.55 7.76
CA PHE A 21 7.55 -9.07 6.43
C PHE A 21 8.60 -10.16 6.13
N SER A 22 8.26 -11.41 6.42
CA SER A 22 9.01 -12.58 5.98
C SER A 22 8.82 -12.75 4.48
N PRO A 23 9.87 -12.67 3.62
CA PRO A 23 9.76 -12.98 2.21
C PRO A 23 9.91 -14.49 2.04
N ALA A 24 8.99 -15.27 2.62
CA ALA A 24 9.07 -16.72 2.59
C ALA A 24 7.68 -17.35 2.61
N ASN A 25 6.79 -16.93 1.69
CA ASN A 25 5.63 -17.74 1.31
C ASN A 25 4.90 -17.18 0.07
N LEU A 26 5.64 -16.82 -0.98
CA LEU A 26 5.05 -16.86 -2.32
C LEU A 26 5.10 -18.32 -2.76
N LYS A 27 4.04 -19.06 -2.41
CA LYS A 27 3.72 -20.33 -3.07
C LYS A 27 3.84 -20.05 -4.58
N PRO A 28 4.59 -20.86 -5.35
CA PRO A 28 4.58 -20.71 -6.78
C PRO A 28 3.12 -20.79 -7.20
N ALA A 29 2.61 -19.73 -7.82
CA ALA A 29 1.35 -19.81 -8.52
C ALA A 29 1.49 -21.04 -9.40
N LYS A 30 0.67 -22.06 -9.13
CA LYS A 30 0.49 -23.17 -10.06
C LYS A 30 -0.06 -22.51 -11.31
N ALA A 31 0.83 -22.07 -12.18
CA ALA A 31 0.52 -21.79 -13.56
C ALA A 31 0.00 -23.13 -14.05
N THR A 32 -1.32 -23.23 -14.09
CA THR A 32 -2.04 -24.27 -14.80
C THR A 32 -1.51 -24.17 -16.21
N VAL A 33 -0.48 -24.96 -16.51
CA VAL A 33 -0.08 -25.26 -17.87
C VAL A 33 -1.30 -25.93 -18.44
N LYS A 34 -2.21 -25.13 -19.01
CA LYS A 34 -3.13 -25.61 -20.02
C LYS A 34 -2.21 -26.18 -21.08
N SER A 35 -1.96 -27.49 -21.01
CA SER A 35 -1.28 -28.20 -22.06
C SER A 35 -2.11 -27.90 -23.30
N LEU A 36 -1.62 -26.98 -24.14
CA LEU A 36 -2.04 -26.85 -25.51
C LEU A 36 -1.61 -28.16 -26.17
N ARG A 37 -2.41 -29.20 -25.96
CA ARG A 37 -2.38 -30.37 -26.83
C ARG A 37 -2.73 -29.81 -28.20
N PRO A 38 -1.89 -29.99 -29.22
CA PRO A 38 -2.31 -29.67 -30.57
C PRO A 38 -3.59 -30.46 -30.83
N ALA A 39 -4.66 -29.75 -31.20
CA ALA A 39 -5.89 -30.38 -31.66
C ALA A 39 -5.52 -31.19 -32.91
N THR A 40 -5.26 -32.48 -32.71
CA THR A 40 -5.18 -33.44 -33.81
C THR A 40 -6.57 -33.54 -34.38
N LYS A 41 -6.88 -32.67 -35.37
CA LYS A 41 -7.92 -32.96 -36.34
C LYS A 41 -7.53 -34.30 -36.94
N LYS A 42 -8.19 -35.36 -36.48
CA LYS A 42 -8.18 -36.67 -37.12
C LYS A 42 -8.77 -36.46 -38.51
N ASN A 43 -7.93 -36.10 -39.48
CA ASN A 43 -8.24 -36.33 -40.88
C ASN A 43 -8.38 -37.85 -40.99
N LYS A 44 -9.63 -38.31 -41.05
CA LYS A 44 -9.98 -39.65 -41.51
C LYS A 44 -9.41 -39.76 -42.92
N ILE A 45 -8.20 -40.31 -43.02
CA ILE A 45 -7.71 -40.84 -44.28
C ILE A 45 -8.60 -42.06 -44.52
N ASN A 46 -9.59 -41.90 -45.41
CA ASN A 46 -10.28 -43.04 -45.99
C ASN A 46 -9.22 -43.81 -46.79
N LEU A 47 -8.67 -44.86 -46.19
CA LEU A 47 -7.98 -45.89 -46.95
C LEU A 47 -9.03 -46.55 -47.85
N PRO A 48 -8.81 -46.60 -49.18
CA PRO A 48 -9.68 -47.38 -50.04
C PRO A 48 -9.65 -48.84 -49.59
N ASN A 49 -10.84 -49.42 -49.43
CA ASN A 49 -11.05 -50.83 -49.19
C ASN A 49 -10.44 -51.59 -50.37
N VAL A 50 -9.32 -52.28 -50.15
CA VAL A 50 -8.70 -53.13 -51.17
C VAL A 50 -9.48 -54.43 -51.19
N ASP A 51 -10.53 -54.46 -52.00
CA ASP A 51 -11.18 -55.70 -52.39
C ASP A 51 -10.17 -56.51 -53.22
N ASN A 52 -9.75 -57.65 -52.66
CA ASN A 52 -8.93 -58.65 -53.33
C ASN A 52 -9.77 -59.33 -54.43
N SER A 53 -9.86 -58.71 -55.60
CA SER A 53 -10.23 -59.40 -56.84
C SER A 53 -8.95 -59.67 -57.63
N MET A 54 -8.58 -60.94 -57.75
CA MET A 54 -7.61 -61.40 -58.73
C MET A 54 -8.09 -61.02 -60.13
N THR A 55 -7.41 -60.07 -60.74
CA THR A 55 -7.50 -59.78 -62.18
C THR A 55 -6.09 -59.70 -62.73
N GLU A 56 -5.78 -60.69 -63.56
CA GLU A 56 -4.91 -60.63 -64.75
C GLU A 56 -3.58 -59.89 -64.60
N GLY A 57 -2.49 -60.67 -64.51
CA GLY A 57 -1.14 -60.15 -64.63
C GLY A 57 -0.89 -59.56 -66.01
N SER A 58 -1.14 -58.26 -66.15
CA SER A 58 -0.53 -57.45 -67.19
C SER A 58 0.93 -57.22 -66.82
N GLU A 59 1.87 -57.69 -67.65
CA GLU A 59 3.26 -57.27 -67.57
C GLU A 59 3.32 -55.74 -67.67
N TYR A 60 3.41 -55.05 -66.54
CA TYR A 60 3.77 -53.65 -66.53
C TYR A 60 5.17 -53.56 -67.15
N SER A 61 5.28 -52.86 -68.27
CA SER A 61 6.58 -52.53 -68.84
C SER A 61 7.41 -51.84 -67.75
N LEU A 62 8.66 -52.28 -67.56
CA LEU A 62 9.63 -51.71 -66.63
C LEU A 62 9.69 -50.17 -66.72
N GLU A 63 9.45 -49.64 -67.92
CA GLU A 63 9.38 -48.22 -68.22
C GLU A 63 8.28 -47.49 -67.44
N THR A 64 7.09 -48.07 -67.29
CA THR A 64 5.98 -47.48 -66.54
C THR A 64 6.29 -47.39 -65.06
N ILE A 65 6.90 -48.45 -64.50
CA ILE A 65 7.33 -48.48 -63.09
C ILE A 65 8.42 -47.43 -62.84
N MET A 66 9.39 -47.31 -63.76
CA MET A 66 10.44 -46.29 -63.67
C MET A 66 9.89 -44.86 -63.71
N GLN A 67 8.88 -44.59 -64.55
CA GLN A 67 8.23 -43.29 -64.63
C GLN A 67 7.45 -42.95 -63.36
N GLU A 68 6.75 -43.91 -62.78
CA GLU A 68 6.02 -43.73 -61.52
C GLU A 68 6.96 -43.47 -60.33
N ILE A 69 8.06 -44.22 -60.22
CA ILE A 69 9.11 -43.97 -59.20
C ILE A 69 9.67 -42.55 -59.35
N LYS A 70 9.92 -42.11 -60.58
CA LYS A 70 10.44 -40.76 -60.86
C LYS A 70 9.45 -39.68 -60.44
N LEU A 71 8.16 -39.86 -60.72
CA LEU A 71 7.10 -38.93 -60.32
C LEU A 71 6.93 -38.89 -58.79
N ASN A 72 6.94 -40.05 -58.13
CA ASN A 72 6.87 -40.16 -56.68
C ASN A 72 8.06 -39.46 -56.00
N ARG A 73 9.25 -39.57 -56.58
CA ARG A 73 10.43 -38.86 -56.07
C ARG A 73 10.26 -37.33 -56.17
N LEU A 74 9.79 -36.83 -57.31
CA LEU A 74 9.55 -35.40 -57.52
C LEU A 74 8.48 -34.85 -56.56
N THR A 75 7.39 -35.60 -56.36
CA THR A 75 6.32 -35.18 -55.43
C THR A 75 6.81 -35.18 -53.98
N MET A 76 7.60 -36.18 -53.57
CA MET A 76 8.22 -36.21 -52.25
C MET A 76 9.20 -35.05 -52.03
N ASP A 77 9.99 -34.69 -53.04
CA ASP A 77 10.91 -33.54 -52.95
C ASP A 77 10.13 -32.22 -52.81
N ASN A 78 9.02 -32.05 -53.54
CA ASN A 78 8.16 -30.87 -53.41
C ASN A 78 7.52 -30.77 -52.01
N ILE A 79 6.94 -31.86 -51.51
CA ILE A 79 6.34 -31.91 -50.17
C ILE A 79 7.40 -31.60 -49.10
N LYS A 80 8.60 -32.16 -49.23
CA LYS A 80 9.70 -31.89 -48.33
C LYS A 80 10.06 -30.41 -48.31
N ASN A 81 10.16 -29.77 -49.48
CA ASN A 81 10.47 -28.35 -49.58
C ASN A 81 9.38 -27.47 -48.96
N GLU A 82 8.10 -27.81 -49.14
CA GLU A 82 6.98 -27.11 -48.51
C GLU A 82 7.01 -27.24 -46.98
N ILE A 83 7.30 -28.44 -46.46
CA ILE A 83 7.43 -28.67 -45.01
C ILE A 83 8.61 -27.87 -44.45
N VAL A 84 9.78 -27.92 -45.11
CA VAL A 84 10.97 -27.17 -44.67
C VAL A 84 10.66 -25.68 -44.60
N LYS A 85 10.07 -25.12 -45.67
CA LYS A 85 9.68 -23.71 -45.71
C LYS A 85 8.69 -23.36 -44.60
N SER A 86 7.68 -24.19 -44.36
CA SER A 86 6.70 -23.97 -43.29
C SER A 86 7.34 -23.98 -41.90
N VAL A 87 8.30 -24.87 -41.66
CA VAL A 87 9.04 -24.94 -40.39
C VAL A 87 9.95 -23.73 -40.22
N GLU A 88 10.63 -23.29 -41.29
CA GLU A 88 11.46 -22.09 -41.29
C GLU A 88 10.64 -20.83 -40.96
N ASP A 89 9.46 -20.67 -41.57
CA ASP A 89 8.55 -19.55 -41.30
C ASP A 89 8.08 -19.54 -39.84
N GLN A 90 7.75 -20.71 -39.28
CA GLN A 90 7.36 -20.83 -37.87
C GLN A 90 8.53 -20.52 -36.93
N LEU A 91 9.73 -20.98 -37.27
CA LEU A 91 10.94 -20.73 -36.49
C LEU A 91 11.26 -19.23 -36.45
N LEU A 92 11.15 -18.54 -37.60
CA LEU A 92 11.35 -17.10 -37.67
C LEU A 92 10.30 -16.34 -36.84
N LYS A 93 9.03 -16.75 -36.91
CA LYS A 93 7.96 -16.15 -36.10
C LYS A 93 8.21 -16.31 -34.60
N LEU A 94 8.61 -17.50 -34.15
CA LEU A 94 8.93 -17.76 -32.75
C LEU A 94 10.16 -16.97 -32.29
N GLN A 95 11.17 -16.81 -33.14
CA GLN A 95 12.35 -16.00 -32.84
C GLN A 95 11.99 -14.53 -32.62
N LEU A 96 11.12 -13.97 -33.48
CA LEU A 96 10.63 -12.60 -33.32
C LEU A 96 9.83 -12.43 -32.03
N GLU A 97 8.95 -13.38 -31.69
CA GLU A 97 8.16 -13.34 -30.47
C GLU A 97 9.05 -13.43 -29.21
N ILE A 98 10.05 -14.31 -29.22
CA ILE A 98 11.04 -14.40 -28.13
C ILE A 98 11.81 -13.08 -27.96
N GLN A 99 12.19 -12.44 -29.07
CA GLN A 99 12.90 -11.17 -29.00
C GLN A 99 12.03 -10.05 -28.42
N ASN A 100 10.79 -9.93 -28.89
CA ASN A 100 9.83 -8.96 -28.35
C ASN A 100 9.59 -9.18 -26.85
N LEU A 101 9.39 -10.44 -26.43
CA LEU A 101 9.19 -10.78 -25.02
C LEU A 101 10.43 -10.46 -24.16
N LYS A 102 11.64 -10.61 -24.71
CA LYS A 102 12.88 -10.22 -24.01
C LYS A 102 12.94 -8.71 -23.82
N ASP A 103 12.64 -7.95 -24.87
CA ASP A 103 12.68 -6.49 -24.83
C ASP A 103 11.64 -5.95 -23.84
N GLU A 104 10.42 -6.48 -23.86
CA GLU A 104 9.37 -6.17 -22.86
C GLU A 104 9.83 -6.49 -21.43
N ASN A 105 10.49 -7.64 -21.22
CA ASN A 105 10.98 -8.03 -19.90
C ASN A 105 12.06 -7.07 -19.38
N ILE A 106 12.94 -6.59 -20.27
CA ILE A 106 13.94 -5.57 -19.93
C ILE A 106 13.25 -4.26 -19.54
N THR A 107 12.27 -3.80 -20.33
CA THR A 107 11.50 -2.60 -20.00
C THR A 107 10.80 -2.73 -18.65
N LEU A 108 10.16 -3.86 -18.37
CA LEU A 108 9.48 -4.10 -17.10
C LEU A 108 10.44 -4.12 -15.91
N LYS A 109 11.64 -4.68 -16.07
CA LYS A 109 12.68 -4.65 -15.03
C LYS A 109 13.12 -3.24 -14.71
N ASN A 110 13.39 -2.43 -15.73
CA ASN A 110 13.81 -1.04 -15.55
C ASN A 110 12.71 -0.20 -14.88
N LEU A 111 11.44 -0.41 -15.24
CA LEU A 111 10.30 0.23 -14.59
C LEU A 111 10.15 -0.18 -13.12
N LEU A 112 10.35 -1.47 -12.82
CA LEU A 112 10.27 -2.00 -11.46
C LEU A 112 11.38 -1.43 -10.57
N GLU A 113 12.61 -1.34 -11.09
CA GLU A 113 13.73 -0.75 -10.39
C GLU A 113 13.51 0.75 -10.14
N GLY A 114 13.07 1.49 -11.16
CA GLY A 114 12.73 2.91 -11.01
C GLY A 114 11.61 3.16 -9.99
N ARG A 115 10.58 2.30 -9.97
CA ARG A 115 9.50 2.38 -8.97
C ARG A 115 10.01 2.09 -7.56
N SER A 116 10.90 1.12 -7.41
CA SER A 116 11.46 0.73 -6.11
C SER A 116 12.30 1.87 -5.52
N GLU A 117 13.05 2.59 -6.36
CA GLU A 117 13.81 3.78 -5.93
C GLU A 117 12.90 4.92 -5.46
N ILE A 118 11.83 5.19 -6.20
CA ILE A 118 10.83 6.21 -5.83
C ILE A 118 10.17 5.84 -4.50
N GLU A 119 9.80 4.58 -4.31
CA GLU A 119 9.19 4.10 -3.06
C GLU A 119 10.14 4.28 -1.87
N ARG A 120 11.42 3.92 -2.02
CA ARG A 120 12.44 4.12 -0.98
C ARG A 120 12.58 5.60 -0.62
N ARG A 121 12.64 6.47 -1.62
CA ARG A 121 12.75 7.92 -1.42
C ARG A 121 11.54 8.47 -0.65
N LEU A 122 10.33 8.11 -1.07
CA LEU A 122 9.10 8.56 -0.41
C LEU A 122 9.00 8.06 1.04
N GLN A 123 9.44 6.83 1.32
CA GLN A 123 9.51 6.31 2.68
C GLN A 123 10.47 7.12 3.55
N SER A 124 11.65 7.49 3.02
CA SER A 124 12.61 8.34 3.74
C SER A 124 12.02 9.72 4.03
N GLU A 125 11.45 10.40 3.01
CA GLU A 125 10.86 11.73 3.18
C GLU A 125 9.70 11.72 4.20
N LEU A 126 8.93 10.63 4.24
CA LEU A 126 7.83 10.46 5.19
C LEU A 126 8.32 10.28 6.63
N GLU A 127 9.41 9.54 6.85
CA GLU A 127 10.00 9.43 8.18
C GLU A 127 10.64 10.74 8.65
N ASP A 128 11.31 11.47 7.75
CA ASP A 128 11.85 12.79 8.07
C ASP A 128 10.72 13.77 8.46
N ALA A 129 9.63 13.80 7.69
CA ALA A 129 8.48 14.63 7.98
C ALA A 129 7.84 14.28 9.34
N LYS A 130 7.71 12.99 9.66
CA LYS A 130 7.23 12.53 10.99
C LYS A 130 8.16 12.97 12.11
N GLY A 131 9.48 12.88 11.91
CA GLY A 131 10.47 13.34 12.87
C GLY A 131 10.33 14.83 13.16
N ILE A 132 10.23 15.65 12.11
CA ILE A 132 10.03 17.10 12.23
C ILE A 132 8.72 17.41 12.95
N ALA A 133 7.63 16.74 12.59
CA ALA A 133 6.33 16.92 13.24
C ALA A 133 6.40 16.59 14.73
N ALA A 134 7.02 15.46 15.11
CA ALA A 134 7.17 15.07 16.50
C ALA A 134 7.97 16.10 17.32
N VAL A 135 9.06 16.62 16.77
CA VAL A 135 9.87 17.67 17.41
C VAL A 135 9.06 18.97 17.55
N ALA A 136 8.32 19.37 16.51
CA ALA A 136 7.49 20.55 16.53
C ALA A 136 6.38 20.44 17.58
N THR A 137 5.67 19.31 17.64
CA THR A 137 4.64 19.05 18.65
C THR A 137 5.20 19.12 20.07
N LYS A 138 6.38 18.52 20.30
CA LYS A 138 7.05 18.61 21.61
C LYS A 138 7.37 20.06 21.96
N ARG A 139 7.95 20.83 21.03
CA ARG A 139 8.31 22.23 21.26
C ARG A 139 7.09 23.11 21.54
N VAL A 140 5.98 22.90 20.83
CA VAL A 140 4.72 23.61 21.09
C VAL A 140 4.21 23.29 22.49
N ASN A 141 4.18 22.01 22.87
CA ASN A 141 3.79 21.63 24.22
C ASN A 141 4.70 22.23 25.30
N ASP A 142 6.02 22.24 25.09
CA ASP A 142 6.96 22.82 26.04
C ASP A 142 6.75 24.34 26.19
N LEU A 143 6.47 25.04 25.08
CA LEU A 143 6.10 26.45 25.09
C LEU A 143 4.75 26.70 25.80
N GLU A 144 3.73 25.88 25.54
CA GLU A 144 2.44 25.98 26.23
C GLU A 144 2.56 25.72 27.73
N GLN A 145 3.41 24.77 28.14
CA GLN A 145 3.65 24.51 29.56
C GLN A 145 4.43 25.66 30.20
N TRP A 146 5.37 26.26 29.48
CA TRP A 146 6.09 27.43 29.93
C TRP A 146 5.15 28.61 30.16
N THR A 147 4.25 28.90 29.22
CA THR A 147 3.29 29.99 29.36
C THR A 147 2.27 29.73 30.47
N ARG A 148 1.83 28.49 30.66
CA ARG A 148 0.89 28.13 31.76
C ARG A 148 1.53 28.15 33.15
N ARG A 149 2.86 28.22 33.27
CA ARG A 149 3.55 28.12 34.57
C ARG A 149 3.20 29.27 35.52
N SER A 150 2.95 30.45 34.95
CA SER A 150 2.51 31.63 35.71
C SER A 150 1.00 31.88 35.58
N SER A 151 0.24 30.95 35.00
CA SER A 151 -1.21 31.10 34.82
C SER A 151 -2.00 30.13 35.70
N ILE A 152 -3.02 30.65 36.39
CA ILE A 152 -3.94 29.87 37.21
C ILE A 152 -5.31 29.92 36.57
N ARG A 153 -5.93 28.74 36.41
CA ARG A 153 -7.31 28.62 35.93
C ARG A 153 -8.25 28.30 37.07
N ILE A 154 -9.22 29.18 37.34
CA ILE A 154 -10.23 29.03 38.38
C ILE A 154 -11.53 28.51 37.76
N TYR A 155 -11.96 27.34 38.23
CA TYR A 155 -13.13 26.62 37.76
C TYR A 155 -14.35 26.93 38.63
N GLY A 156 -15.56 26.81 38.06
CA GLY A 156 -16.80 26.84 38.84
C GLY A 156 -17.30 28.24 39.21
N ILE A 157 -16.73 29.30 38.65
CA ILE A 157 -17.21 30.66 38.89
C ILE A 157 -18.38 30.97 37.94
N ALA A 158 -19.54 31.30 38.49
CA ALA A 158 -20.70 31.64 37.68
C ALA A 158 -20.47 32.92 36.86
N ASP A 159 -20.96 32.92 35.62
CA ASP A 159 -20.99 34.12 34.78
C ASP A 159 -22.19 34.97 35.22
N LYS A 160 -21.92 36.20 35.65
CA LYS A 160 -22.98 37.12 36.09
C LYS A 160 -23.58 37.89 34.92
N GLU A 161 -22.72 38.35 34.01
CA GLU A 161 -23.09 39.14 32.85
C GLU A 161 -22.38 38.63 31.58
N PRO A 162 -22.93 38.88 30.38
CA PRO A 162 -22.34 38.45 29.11
C PRO A 162 -21.00 39.14 28.82
N THR A 163 -20.81 40.33 29.38
CA THR A 163 -19.62 41.17 29.23
C THR A 163 -19.10 41.49 30.63
N GLU A 164 -18.01 40.84 31.03
CA GLU A 164 -17.30 41.11 32.27
C GLU A 164 -16.06 41.95 31.95
N ASP A 165 -15.87 43.07 32.64
CA ASP A 165 -14.65 43.88 32.47
C ASP A 165 -13.46 43.17 33.13
N PHE A 166 -12.26 43.56 32.70
CA PHE A 166 -11.00 43.10 33.25
C PHE A 166 -10.92 43.28 34.78
N ASN A 167 -11.34 44.45 35.26
CA ASN A 167 -11.31 44.78 36.69
C ASN A 167 -12.25 43.88 37.51
N ASP A 168 -13.41 43.53 36.95
CA ASP A 168 -14.36 42.62 37.60
C ASP A 168 -13.76 41.23 37.76
N SER A 169 -13.07 40.74 36.73
CA SER A 169 -12.37 39.46 36.74
C SER A 169 -11.26 39.42 37.80
N ILE A 170 -10.48 40.50 37.94
CA ILE A 170 -9.47 40.64 39.00
C ILE A 170 -10.10 40.61 40.38
N ASN A 171 -11.15 41.40 40.60
CA ASN A 171 -11.82 41.48 41.90
C ASN A 171 -12.41 40.12 42.31
N LEU A 172 -12.94 39.37 41.34
CA LEU A 172 -13.45 38.03 41.54
C LEU A 172 -12.35 37.04 41.89
N ALA A 173 -11.23 37.08 41.17
CA ALA A 173 -10.03 36.30 41.47
C ALA A 173 -9.53 36.53 42.89
N ILE A 174 -9.36 37.80 43.31
CA ILE A 174 -8.89 38.16 44.65
C ILE A 174 -9.85 37.62 45.72
N LYS A 175 -11.17 37.68 45.49
CA LYS A 175 -12.15 37.09 46.42
C LYS A 175 -11.98 35.57 46.55
N VAL A 176 -11.68 34.88 45.45
CA VAL A 176 -11.42 33.42 45.48
C VAL A 176 -10.10 33.11 46.20
N PHE A 177 -9.02 33.85 45.94
CA PHE A 177 -7.76 33.63 46.67
C PHE A 177 -7.89 33.91 48.16
N LYS A 178 -8.63 34.97 48.52
CA LYS A 178 -8.89 35.31 49.92
C LYS A 178 -9.68 34.22 50.65
N SER A 179 -10.62 33.54 49.97
CA SER A 179 -11.40 32.45 50.59
C SER A 179 -10.57 31.21 50.92
N ILE A 180 -9.45 31.00 50.23
CA ILE A 180 -8.47 29.94 50.51
C ILE A 180 -7.30 30.41 51.39
N GLY A 181 -7.36 31.64 51.92
CA GLY A 181 -6.35 32.20 52.81
C GLY A 181 -5.09 32.74 52.13
N ILE A 182 -5.14 32.97 50.81
CA ILE A 182 -4.04 33.58 50.06
C ILE A 182 -4.36 35.05 49.83
N GLU A 183 -3.47 35.93 50.27
CA GLU A 183 -3.60 37.37 50.05
C GLU A 183 -2.89 37.79 48.76
N ILE A 184 -3.67 38.22 47.77
CA ILE A 184 -3.16 38.70 46.47
C ILE A 184 -3.67 40.12 46.27
N GLN A 185 -2.77 41.01 45.84
CA GLN A 185 -3.07 42.38 45.48
C GLN A 185 -3.34 42.50 43.97
N PRO A 186 -4.14 43.47 43.51
CA PRO A 186 -4.45 43.64 42.08
C PRO A 186 -3.22 43.71 41.18
N HIS A 187 -2.14 44.35 41.62
CA HIS A 187 -0.90 44.50 40.84
C HIS A 187 -0.05 43.21 40.76
N HIS A 188 -0.40 42.16 41.50
CA HIS A 188 0.19 40.83 41.34
C HIS A 188 -0.45 40.05 40.18
N ILE A 189 -1.53 40.56 39.59
CA ILE A 189 -2.23 39.94 38.47
C ILE A 189 -1.94 40.78 37.22
N ASP A 190 -1.30 40.17 36.23
CA ASP A 190 -0.99 40.82 34.97
C ASP A 190 -2.22 40.80 34.04
N ILE A 191 -2.83 39.62 33.88
CA ILE A 191 -4.01 39.43 33.02
C ILE A 191 -5.06 38.60 33.74
N ALA A 192 -6.32 39.02 33.76
CA ALA A 192 -7.46 38.19 34.17
C ALA A 192 -8.60 38.29 33.14
N HIS A 193 -9.08 37.14 32.65
CA HIS A 193 -10.22 37.11 31.73
C HIS A 193 -10.95 35.76 31.79
N ARG A 194 -12.18 35.74 31.25
CA ARG A 194 -13.00 34.53 31.08
C ARG A 194 -12.60 33.79 29.81
N LEU A 195 -12.48 32.46 29.90
CA LEU A 195 -12.24 31.60 28.75
C LEU A 195 -13.49 30.80 28.36
N GLY A 196 -13.99 31.00 27.14
CA GLY A 196 -15.09 30.23 26.56
C GLY A 196 -16.32 31.08 26.19
N LYS A 197 -17.43 30.42 25.85
CA LYS A 197 -18.68 31.08 25.44
C LYS A 197 -19.63 31.19 26.62
N PHE A 198 -20.07 32.41 26.98
CA PHE A 198 -21.02 32.69 28.06
C PHE A 198 -22.18 31.66 28.20
N GLN A 199 -22.41 31.16 29.42
CA GLN A 199 -23.52 30.23 29.71
C GLN A 199 -24.32 30.64 30.95
N HIS A 200 -25.59 31.01 30.74
CA HIS A 200 -26.47 31.49 31.82
C HIS A 200 -26.91 30.43 32.85
N LYS A 201 -26.84 29.13 32.54
CA LYS A 201 -27.48 28.05 33.34
C LYS A 201 -26.52 27.03 33.94
N LYS A 202 -25.22 27.16 33.67
CA LYS A 202 -24.16 26.28 34.20
C LYS A 202 -22.96 27.16 34.52
N PRO A 203 -22.22 26.91 35.62
CA PRO A 203 -20.93 27.55 35.82
C PRO A 203 -19.99 27.06 34.70
N GLY A 204 -19.96 27.80 33.59
CA GLY A 204 -19.41 27.32 32.32
C GLY A 204 -17.90 27.42 32.20
N HIS A 205 -17.25 28.35 32.90
CA HIS A 205 -15.89 28.82 32.59
C HIS A 205 -15.21 29.21 33.93
N HIS A 206 -13.99 28.84 34.35
CA HIS A 206 -12.64 28.99 33.82
C HIS A 206 -12.28 30.47 33.60
N CYS A 207 -12.06 31.17 34.72
CA CYS A 207 -11.29 32.41 34.73
C CYS A 207 -9.81 32.03 34.66
N GLU A 208 -9.06 32.59 33.71
CA GLU A 208 -7.61 32.44 33.65
C GLU A 208 -6.96 33.73 34.14
N ILE A 209 -5.96 33.55 35.01
CA ILE A 209 -5.23 34.63 35.67
C ILE A 209 -3.76 34.39 35.39
N SER A 210 -3.09 35.32 34.74
CA SER A 210 -1.64 35.32 34.58
C SER A 210 -1.02 36.18 35.68
N LEU A 211 -0.04 35.60 36.35
CA LEU A 211 0.82 36.22 37.34
C LEU A 211 2.15 36.60 36.66
N PRO A 212 2.86 37.63 37.17
CA PRO A 212 4.19 38.00 36.67
C PRO A 212 5.24 36.92 36.89
#